data_AF-B0WFP6-F1
#
_entry.id   AF-B0WFP6-F1
#
_cell.length_a   1.000
_cell.length_b   1.000
_cell.length_c   1.000
_cell.angle_alpha   90.00
_cell.angle_beta   90.00
_cell.angle_gamma   90.00
#
_symmetry.space_group_name_H-M   'P 1'
#
loop_
_entity.id
_entity.type
_entity.pdbx_description
1 polymer ?
#
loop_
_entity_poly.entity_id
_entity_poly.type
_entity_poly.pdbx_seq_one_letter_code
_entity_poly.pdbx_strand_id
1 'polypeptide(L)'
;MADIMEMVELSLPGVSITYQGEELGMTDTYISWADTKDPSACQTNENVYEQYTRDPARTPFQWDATANAGFTTASKPWLPVNSNYETINVDSEQKADKSHLKVFEELVKLRDDDDFHSSQFGTAVLGQSTFAIIRIANGRTYFTLVNLANAQDTVNVAELFTKFSTTKSFDTAVVRVASVSSKRTAKESVTLSSIQLDPYEGLVLQNMLEFRKLQSALTLKIILISLAGDTSSEDLRALHVSDWWEKAGFYQVYPRSFKDSDGDGIGDLNGITVKLPYLKDIGMKAFWLSPIFKSPMVDFGYDISDFVDIQPEYGTMTDFENLVQQAKRLGLRIILDFVPNHSSDEHEWFGKSENREVGYEDFYVWNEGLLESDGTRSPPNNWNEDFGGSAWQWSEKRQQFYLHQFHRKQPDLNYRNPAVVEAMKNVLRFWLGKGYTRDPARTPFQWDATANAGFTTASKPWLPVNSNYETINVDSEQKADKSHLKVFEELVKLRDDDDFHSSQFGTAVLGQSTFAIIRIANGRTYFTLVNLANAQDTVNVAELFTKFSTTKSFDTAVVRVASVSSKRTAKESVTLSSIQLDPYEGLVLQSGANHCRSVFVLVILALAVIYGWH
;
A
#
# COMPACT_ATOMS: atom_id res chain seq x y z
N MET A 1 22.51 5.91 20.47
CA MET A 1 22.37 4.58 19.85
C MET A 1 21.19 4.49 18.89
N ALA A 2 20.14 5.32 19.01
CA ALA A 2 19.01 5.36 18.06
C ALA A 2 19.47 5.40 16.58
N ASP A 3 20.18 6.45 16.16
CA ASP A 3 20.65 6.60 14.78
C ASP A 3 21.37 5.36 14.21
N ILE A 4 22.26 4.75 15.01
CA ILE A 4 23.05 3.62 14.51
C ILE A 4 22.20 2.36 14.32
N MET A 5 21.14 2.18 15.10
CA MET A 5 20.20 1.07 14.92
C MET A 5 19.32 1.31 13.70
N GLU A 6 18.79 2.54 13.53
CA GLU A 6 18.03 2.92 12.34
C GLU A 6 18.85 2.81 11.06
N MET A 7 20.12 3.23 11.10
CA MET A 7 21.04 3.07 9.99
C MET A 7 21.20 1.61 9.59
N VAL A 8 21.32 0.70 10.56
CA VAL A 8 21.38 -0.74 10.28
C VAL A 8 20.07 -1.19 9.65
N GLU A 9 18.94 -0.93 10.30
CA GLU A 9 17.62 -1.40 9.89
C GLU A 9 17.23 -0.91 8.49
N LEU A 10 17.31 0.41 8.24
CA LEU A 10 16.96 1.01 6.97
C LEU A 10 17.95 0.64 5.86
N SER A 11 19.16 0.22 6.22
CA SER A 11 20.15 -0.33 5.29
C SER A 11 20.04 -1.83 5.05
N LEU A 12 19.16 -2.58 5.72
CA LEU A 12 18.95 -4.01 5.47
C LEU A 12 17.87 -4.27 4.40
N PRO A 13 17.98 -5.37 3.63
CA PRO A 13 17.03 -5.67 2.56
C PRO A 13 15.72 -6.21 3.15
N GLY A 14 14.65 -6.17 2.37
CA GLY A 14 13.33 -6.60 2.82
C GLY A 14 12.57 -5.46 3.48
N VAL A 15 11.70 -5.78 4.43
CA VAL A 15 10.82 -4.83 5.12
C VAL A 15 11.52 -4.22 6.33
N SER A 16 11.36 -2.91 6.56
CA SER A 16 11.75 -2.24 7.81
C SER A 16 10.51 -1.80 8.60
N ILE A 17 10.56 -1.90 9.93
CA ILE A 17 9.48 -1.55 10.86
C ILE A 17 10.06 -0.68 11.97
N THR A 18 9.70 0.60 11.94
CA THR A 18 10.07 1.56 12.99
C THR A 18 8.92 1.66 14.00
N TYR A 19 9.22 1.51 15.28
CA TYR A 19 8.26 1.75 16.35
C TYR A 19 8.19 3.24 16.70
N GLN A 20 7.00 3.72 17.04
CA GLN A 20 6.79 5.13 17.32
C GLN A 20 7.76 5.69 18.38
N GLY A 21 8.48 6.75 18.02
CA GLY A 21 9.40 7.46 18.89
C GLY A 21 10.85 7.11 18.64
N GLU A 22 11.14 5.99 17.97
CA GLU A 22 12.51 5.64 17.55
C GLU A 22 13.10 6.72 16.65
N GLU A 23 12.29 7.30 15.76
CA GLU A 23 12.73 8.36 14.82
C GLU A 23 13.13 9.67 15.49
N LEU A 24 12.70 9.87 16.75
CA LEU A 24 13.07 11.01 17.58
C LEU A 24 14.18 10.64 18.58
N GLY A 25 14.61 9.39 18.63
CA GLY A 25 15.44 8.89 19.72
C GLY A 25 14.77 9.06 21.09
N MET A 26 13.44 8.90 21.16
CA MET A 26 12.73 8.89 22.44
C MET A 26 13.33 7.84 23.36
N THR A 27 13.42 8.18 24.64
CA THR A 27 13.99 7.32 25.67
C THR A 27 12.91 6.84 26.61
N ASP A 28 13.08 5.62 27.13
CA ASP A 28 12.26 5.11 28.23
C ASP A 28 12.25 6.09 29.41
N THR A 29 11.14 6.08 30.15
CA THR A 29 11.01 6.84 31.40
C THR A 29 10.62 5.93 32.56
N TYR A 30 10.95 6.35 33.77
CA TYR A 30 10.58 5.61 34.97
C TYR A 30 9.08 5.69 35.22
N ILE A 31 8.44 4.53 35.41
CA ILE A 31 7.03 4.40 35.78
C ILE A 31 6.97 3.70 37.14
N SER A 32 6.35 4.33 38.13
CA SER A 32 6.26 3.77 39.48
C SER A 32 5.35 2.55 39.54
N TRP A 33 5.50 1.70 40.57
CA TRP A 33 4.56 0.60 40.84
C TRP A 33 3.10 1.06 40.93
N ALA A 34 2.85 2.23 41.53
CA ALA A 34 1.50 2.77 41.67
C ALA A 34 0.92 3.30 40.35
N ASP A 35 1.78 3.67 39.40
CA ASP A 35 1.38 4.21 38.10
C ASP A 35 1.41 3.17 36.98
N THR A 36 2.07 2.01 37.17
CA THR A 36 2.14 0.97 36.13
C THR A 36 0.74 0.54 35.73
N LYS A 37 0.57 0.36 34.42
CA LYS A 37 -0.67 -0.09 33.77
C LYS A 37 -0.49 -1.45 33.11
N ASP A 38 0.75 -1.90 32.93
CA ASP A 38 1.02 -3.19 32.29
C ASP A 38 0.42 -4.34 33.09
N PRO A 39 -0.51 -5.13 32.51
CA PRO A 39 -1.12 -6.24 33.21
C PRO A 39 -0.11 -7.27 33.72
N SER A 40 0.96 -7.54 32.97
CA SER A 40 2.02 -8.47 33.39
C SER A 40 2.72 -7.95 34.64
N ALA A 41 2.98 -6.65 34.71
CA ALA A 41 3.57 -6.03 35.88
C ALA A 41 2.58 -5.98 37.06
N CYS A 42 1.34 -5.56 36.83
CA CYS A 42 0.29 -5.41 37.85
C CYS A 42 -0.02 -6.71 38.62
N GLN A 43 0.27 -7.87 38.03
CA GLN A 43 0.11 -9.19 38.65
C GLN A 43 1.30 -9.60 39.54
N THR A 44 2.32 -8.76 39.68
CA THR A 44 3.52 -9.03 40.48
C THR A 44 3.51 -8.27 41.81
N ASN A 45 4.60 -7.56 42.15
CA ASN A 45 4.71 -6.72 43.33
C ASN A 45 5.73 -5.59 43.13
N GLU A 46 5.72 -4.61 44.04
CA GLU A 46 6.54 -3.40 44.00
C GLU A 46 8.06 -3.63 43.86
N ASN A 47 8.57 -4.81 44.21
CA ASN A 47 10.01 -5.09 44.19
C ASN A 47 10.50 -5.72 42.88
N VAL A 48 9.60 -6.22 42.02
CA VAL A 48 9.97 -6.97 40.80
C VAL A 48 9.24 -6.52 39.54
N TYR A 49 8.21 -5.67 39.65
CA TYR A 49 7.36 -5.28 38.52
C TYR A 49 8.12 -4.68 37.32
N GLU A 50 9.26 -4.03 37.56
CA GLU A 50 10.11 -3.45 36.51
C GLU A 50 10.65 -4.50 35.53
N GLN A 51 10.76 -5.76 35.95
CA GLN A 51 11.19 -6.87 35.09
C GLN A 51 10.08 -7.33 34.13
N TYR A 52 8.84 -6.91 34.38
CA TYR A 52 7.63 -7.40 33.69
C TYR A 52 6.83 -6.28 33.02
N THR A 53 7.17 -5.01 33.23
CA THR A 53 6.44 -3.87 32.65
C THR A 53 7.00 -3.46 31.30
N ARG A 54 6.10 -3.20 30.34
CA ARG A 54 6.42 -2.56 29.05
C ARG A 54 6.08 -1.07 29.05
N ASP A 55 5.56 -0.53 30.16
CA ASP A 55 5.09 0.87 30.25
C ASP A 55 6.17 1.92 29.91
N PRO A 56 7.45 1.77 30.33
CA PRO A 56 8.50 2.74 30.02
C PRO A 56 8.65 3.03 28.52
N ALA A 57 8.50 2.01 27.68
CA ALA A 57 8.59 2.08 26.21
C ALA A 57 7.24 2.39 25.53
N ARG A 58 6.15 2.49 26.30
CA ARG A 58 4.79 2.76 25.81
C ARG A 58 4.28 4.14 26.22
N THR A 59 5.15 5.01 26.71
CA THR A 59 4.75 6.36 27.11
C THR A 59 4.21 7.19 25.93
N PRO A 60 3.39 8.22 26.20
CA PRO A 60 2.77 8.99 25.13
C PRO A 60 3.79 9.69 24.22
N PHE A 61 3.48 9.71 22.93
CA PHE A 61 4.34 10.22 21.88
C PHE A 61 4.56 11.74 22.00
N GLN A 62 5.79 12.19 21.75
CA GLN A 62 6.23 13.55 22.03
C GLN A 62 6.10 14.45 20.79
N TRP A 63 4.95 15.12 20.64
CA TRP A 63 4.66 15.97 19.48
C TRP A 63 5.29 17.35 19.56
N ASP A 64 5.21 18.00 20.72
CA ASP A 64 5.72 19.36 20.93
C ASP A 64 6.07 19.62 22.40
N ALA A 65 6.54 20.83 22.71
CA ALA A 65 6.92 21.24 24.07
C ALA A 65 5.73 21.75 24.91
N THR A 66 4.48 21.61 24.47
CA THR A 66 3.31 21.98 25.27
C THR A 66 3.00 20.89 26.31
N ALA A 67 2.12 21.20 27.26
CA ALA A 67 1.76 20.27 28.33
C ALA A 67 1.39 18.88 27.78
N ASN A 68 1.85 17.82 28.46
CA ASN A 68 1.73 16.43 28.02
C ASN A 68 2.30 16.19 26.62
N ALA A 69 3.35 16.90 26.22
CA ALA A 69 4.03 16.77 24.94
C ALA A 69 3.13 16.94 23.70
N GLY A 70 2.02 17.69 23.82
CA GLY A 70 1.02 17.82 22.76
C GLY A 70 0.20 16.53 22.49
N PHE A 71 0.40 15.47 23.28
CA PHE A 71 -0.31 14.20 23.14
C PHE A 71 -1.79 14.32 23.51
N THR A 72 -2.13 14.96 24.63
CA THR A 72 -3.50 15.11 25.14
C THR A 72 -3.75 16.50 25.74
N THR A 73 -5.02 16.94 25.73
CA THR A 73 -5.47 18.12 26.48
C THR A 73 -5.99 17.77 27.89
N ALA A 74 -6.08 16.48 28.23
CA ALA A 74 -6.44 16.00 29.56
C ALA A 74 -5.43 16.47 30.62
N SER A 75 -5.86 16.57 31.88
CA SER A 75 -4.95 16.92 32.97
C SER A 75 -3.93 15.82 33.28
N LYS A 76 -4.26 14.55 33.02
CA LYS A 76 -3.37 13.40 33.22
C LYS A 76 -3.54 12.42 32.05
N PRO A 77 -2.49 12.13 31.27
CA PRO A 77 -2.51 11.05 30.29
C PRO A 77 -2.55 9.67 30.98
N TRP A 78 -2.93 8.63 30.24
CA TRP A 78 -3.03 7.26 30.76
C TRP A 78 -1.70 6.73 31.33
N LEU A 79 -0.57 7.14 30.73
CA LEU A 79 0.80 7.04 31.26
C LEU A 79 1.47 8.43 31.24
N PRO A 80 2.37 8.74 32.19
CA PRO A 80 3.11 10.00 32.16
C PRO A 80 4.00 10.11 30.92
N VAL A 81 4.16 11.33 30.40
CA VAL A 81 5.14 11.64 29.35
C VAL A 81 6.56 11.67 29.93
N ASN A 82 7.57 11.38 29.10
CA ASN A 82 8.95 11.53 29.55
C ASN A 82 9.26 13.00 29.84
N SER A 83 9.93 13.28 30.97
CA SER A 83 10.37 14.63 31.36
C SER A 83 11.21 15.39 30.33
N ASN A 84 11.81 14.71 29.34
CA ASN A 84 12.61 15.34 28.29
C ASN A 84 11.81 15.83 27.06
N TYR A 85 10.47 15.74 27.10
CA TYR A 85 9.61 16.09 25.96
C TYR A 85 9.75 17.53 25.47
N GLU A 86 10.21 18.47 26.30
CA GLU A 86 10.44 19.85 25.88
C GLU A 86 11.58 19.96 24.84
N THR A 87 12.53 19.03 24.88
CA THR A 87 13.71 19.02 24.00
C THR A 87 13.68 17.93 22.92
N ILE A 88 13.16 16.74 23.26
CA ILE A 88 13.00 15.62 22.32
C ILE A 88 11.52 15.59 21.94
N ASN A 89 11.17 16.14 20.79
CA ASN A 89 9.82 16.12 20.25
C ASN A 89 9.85 16.47 18.76
N VAL A 90 8.77 16.14 18.04
CA VAL A 90 8.68 16.39 16.60
C VAL A 90 8.95 17.86 16.25
N ASP A 91 8.29 18.80 16.92
CA ASP A 91 8.41 20.23 16.59
C ASP A 91 9.84 20.77 16.79
N SER A 92 10.50 20.42 17.90
CA SER A 92 11.89 20.78 18.19
C SER A 92 12.86 20.15 17.19
N GLU A 93 12.70 18.88 16.85
CA GLU A 93 13.60 18.17 15.94
C GLU A 93 13.45 18.56 14.48
N GLN A 94 12.25 18.95 14.04
CA GLN A 94 12.04 19.51 12.71
C GLN A 94 12.76 20.86 12.54
N LYS A 95 12.78 21.68 13.61
CA LYS A 95 13.42 23.01 13.61
C LYS A 95 14.94 22.95 13.74
N ALA A 96 15.49 21.96 14.42
CA ALA A 96 16.93 21.83 14.65
C ALA A 96 17.72 21.57 13.35
N ASP A 97 18.89 22.19 13.14
CA ASP A 97 19.69 21.97 11.92
C ASP A 97 20.12 20.51 11.73
N LYS A 98 20.30 19.79 12.85
CA LYS A 98 20.68 18.37 12.91
C LYS A 98 19.94 17.72 14.08
N SER A 99 19.22 16.63 13.82
CA SER A 99 18.35 15.92 14.77
C SER A 99 18.20 14.45 14.37
N HIS A 100 17.68 13.61 15.27
CA HIS A 100 17.42 12.19 14.98
C HIS A 100 16.40 12.07 13.85
N LEU A 101 15.33 12.88 13.90
CA LEU A 101 14.30 12.92 12.88
C LEU A 101 14.85 13.22 11.49
N LYS A 102 15.77 14.18 11.38
CA LYS A 102 16.38 14.52 10.08
C LYS A 102 17.31 13.42 9.57
N VAL A 103 18.00 12.72 10.46
CA VAL A 103 18.81 11.54 10.09
C VAL A 103 17.89 10.44 9.58
N PHE A 104 16.81 10.13 10.30
CA PHE A 104 15.79 9.16 9.92
C PHE A 104 15.18 9.47 8.55
N GLU A 105 14.71 10.70 8.33
CA GLU A 105 14.13 11.14 7.05
C GLU A 105 15.11 10.96 5.87
N GLU A 106 16.40 11.28 6.05
CA GLU A 106 17.41 11.08 5.01
C GLU A 106 17.69 9.60 4.76
N LEU A 107 17.65 8.74 5.79
CA LEU A 107 17.77 7.30 5.62
C LEU A 107 16.56 6.70 4.89
N VAL A 108 15.35 7.15 5.19
CA VAL A 108 14.12 6.73 4.50
C VAL A 108 14.14 7.19 3.03
N LYS A 109 14.55 8.43 2.76
CA LYS A 109 14.73 8.92 1.38
C LYS A 109 15.80 8.13 0.63
N LEU A 110 16.91 7.80 1.29
CA LEU A 110 17.96 6.99 0.70
C LEU A 110 17.46 5.58 0.40
N ARG A 111 16.69 5.00 1.32
CA ARG A 111 16.06 3.71 1.14
C ARG A 111 15.17 3.72 -0.10
N ASP A 112 14.32 4.72 -0.28
CA ASP A 112 13.48 4.89 -1.48
C ASP A 112 14.26 4.98 -2.82
N ASP A 113 15.59 5.21 -2.81
CA ASP A 113 16.43 5.18 -4.02
C ASP A 113 16.56 3.75 -4.57
N ASP A 114 16.18 3.55 -5.83
CA ASP A 114 16.26 2.25 -6.52
C ASP A 114 17.68 1.66 -6.52
N ASP A 115 18.72 2.52 -6.52
CA ASP A 115 20.11 2.10 -6.45
C ASP A 115 20.54 1.66 -5.04
N PHE A 116 19.79 2.04 -4.00
CA PHE A 116 20.01 1.53 -2.65
C PHE A 116 19.28 0.19 -2.44
N HIS A 117 18.12 0.01 -3.08
CA HIS A 117 17.35 -1.23 -2.95
C HIS A 117 17.88 -2.42 -3.76
N SER A 118 18.50 -2.20 -4.93
CA SER A 118 18.71 -3.30 -5.90
C SER A 118 20.04 -4.08 -5.79
N SER A 119 19.93 -5.37 -5.42
CA SER A 119 20.64 -6.55 -5.97
C SER A 119 22.10 -6.94 -5.65
N GLN A 120 22.87 -6.27 -4.80
CA GLN A 120 23.99 -6.95 -4.11
C GLN A 120 24.20 -6.36 -2.71
N PHE A 121 24.15 -7.21 -1.69
CA PHE A 121 24.24 -6.85 -0.28
C PHE A 121 25.25 -7.75 0.44
N GLY A 122 25.90 -7.19 1.46
CA GLY A 122 26.76 -7.95 2.35
C GLY A 122 26.96 -7.27 3.69
N THR A 123 27.30 -8.06 4.71
CA THR A 123 27.62 -7.57 6.05
C THR A 123 29.02 -7.98 6.48
N ALA A 124 29.70 -7.13 7.24
CA ALA A 124 30.99 -7.41 7.82
C ALA A 124 31.13 -6.79 9.20
N VAL A 125 31.99 -7.37 10.03
CA VAL A 125 32.57 -6.69 11.17
C VAL A 125 33.96 -6.23 10.74
N LEU A 126 34.25 -4.96 10.98
CA LEU A 126 35.54 -4.33 10.74
C LEU A 126 36.10 -3.84 12.07
N GLY A 127 37.43 -3.77 12.17
CA GLY A 127 38.08 -3.32 13.39
C GLY A 127 37.70 -4.18 14.60
N GLN A 128 37.42 -3.54 15.73
CA GLN A 128 37.02 -4.22 16.96
C GLN A 128 35.51 -4.22 17.19
N SER A 129 34.79 -3.20 16.72
CA SER A 129 33.40 -2.98 17.10
C SER A 129 32.55 -2.31 16.03
N THR A 130 33.08 -2.19 14.81
CA THR A 130 32.35 -1.57 13.71
C THR A 130 31.62 -2.61 12.88
N PHE A 131 30.29 -2.48 12.80
CA PHE A 131 29.48 -3.25 11.87
C PHE A 131 29.32 -2.48 10.56
N ALA A 132 29.48 -3.18 9.45
CA ALA A 132 29.44 -2.62 8.11
C ALA A 132 28.42 -3.36 7.24
N ILE A 133 27.60 -2.59 6.52
CA ILE A 133 26.73 -3.07 5.45
C ILE A 133 27.25 -2.48 4.14
N ILE A 134 27.41 -3.32 3.12
CA ILE A 134 27.68 -2.88 1.75
C ILE A 134 26.45 -3.11 0.87
N ARG A 135 26.13 -2.14 0.02
CA ARG A 135 25.12 -2.27 -1.04
C ARG A 135 25.67 -1.81 -2.37
N ILE A 136 25.39 -2.56 -3.43
CA ILE A 136 25.88 -2.25 -4.77
C ILE A 136 24.75 -2.40 -5.78
N ALA A 137 24.49 -1.34 -6.54
CA ALA A 137 23.53 -1.34 -7.64
C ALA A 137 23.92 -0.31 -8.70
N ASN A 138 23.74 -0.64 -9.98
CA ASN A 138 23.86 0.32 -11.10
C ASN A 138 25.14 1.18 -11.09
N GLY A 139 26.25 0.63 -10.58
CA GLY A 139 27.54 1.34 -10.47
C GLY A 139 27.67 2.26 -9.24
N ARG A 140 26.64 2.31 -8.38
CA ARG A 140 26.71 2.88 -7.04
C ARG A 140 27.09 1.83 -6.01
N THR A 141 27.88 2.26 -5.04
CA THR A 141 28.24 1.48 -3.86
C THR A 141 27.98 2.33 -2.63
N TYR A 142 27.19 1.80 -1.71
CA TYR A 142 26.93 2.38 -0.41
C TYR A 142 27.59 1.54 0.68
N PHE A 143 28.17 2.21 1.68
CA PHE A 143 28.68 1.59 2.90
C PHE A 143 27.99 2.21 4.11
N THR A 144 27.22 1.44 4.85
CA THR A 144 26.72 1.85 6.16
C THR A 144 27.66 1.31 7.21
N LEU A 145 28.28 2.18 7.99
CA LEU A 145 29.24 1.87 9.04
C LEU A 145 28.65 2.32 10.37
N VAL A 146 28.61 1.43 11.35
CA VAL A 146 28.15 1.77 12.71
C VAL A 146 29.15 1.25 13.73
N ASN A 147 29.69 2.17 14.54
CA ASN A 147 30.50 1.81 15.68
C ASN A 147 29.58 1.47 16.87
N LEU A 148 29.60 0.22 17.32
CA LEU A 148 28.74 -0.24 18.41
C LEU A 148 29.35 -0.01 19.80
N ALA A 149 30.61 0.42 19.87
CA ALA A 149 31.33 0.59 21.13
C ALA A 149 31.30 2.03 21.64
N ASN A 150 31.44 2.15 22.97
CA ASN A 150 31.76 3.40 23.64
C ASN A 150 33.27 3.75 23.53
N ALA A 151 33.89 3.49 22.38
CA ALA A 151 35.30 3.73 22.14
C ALA A 151 35.51 4.04 20.66
N GLN A 152 36.58 4.76 20.34
CA GLN A 152 36.94 5.01 18.93
C GLN A 152 37.38 3.71 18.26
N ASP A 153 37.00 3.53 16.99
CA ASP A 153 37.44 2.41 16.16
C ASP A 153 38.00 2.95 14.84
N THR A 154 39.06 2.34 14.33
CA THR A 154 39.66 2.73 13.04
C THR A 154 39.59 1.55 12.08
N VAL A 155 38.91 1.74 10.96
CA VAL A 155 38.55 0.67 10.04
C VAL A 155 39.05 0.91 8.62
N ASN A 156 39.42 -0.17 7.96
CA ASN A 156 39.74 -0.20 6.53
C ASN A 156 38.55 -0.77 5.76
N VAL A 157 37.71 0.12 5.23
CA VAL A 157 36.50 -0.24 4.48
C VAL A 157 36.83 -0.78 3.09
N ALA A 158 38.01 -0.44 2.54
CA ALA A 158 38.44 -0.94 1.23
C ALA A 158 38.59 -2.48 1.20
N GLU A 159 38.76 -3.14 2.36
CA GLU A 159 38.78 -4.60 2.46
C GLU A 159 37.47 -5.26 2.02
N LEU A 160 36.35 -4.53 2.10
CA LEU A 160 35.04 -5.02 1.66
C LEU A 160 34.98 -5.29 0.15
N PHE A 161 35.75 -4.55 -0.66
CA PHE A 161 35.80 -4.78 -2.11
C PHE A 161 36.26 -6.20 -2.45
N THR A 162 37.34 -6.64 -1.79
CA THR A 162 37.89 -7.98 -1.95
C THR A 162 36.94 -9.02 -1.36
N LYS A 163 36.38 -8.75 -0.18
CA LYS A 163 35.48 -9.67 0.53
C LYS A 163 34.20 -9.99 -0.26
N PHE A 164 33.69 -9.02 -1.02
CA PHE A 164 32.46 -9.15 -1.79
C PHE A 164 32.68 -9.21 -3.31
N SER A 165 33.92 -9.47 -3.75
CA SER A 165 34.30 -9.63 -5.16
C SER A 165 33.76 -8.52 -6.06
N THR A 166 33.82 -7.27 -5.60
CA THR A 166 33.30 -6.13 -6.35
C THR A 166 34.12 -5.89 -7.61
N THR A 167 33.49 -5.58 -8.74
CA THR A 167 34.18 -5.38 -10.02
C THR A 167 35.00 -4.10 -10.11
N LYS A 168 34.78 -3.13 -9.19
CA LYS A 168 35.49 -1.86 -9.13
C LYS A 168 35.74 -1.47 -7.67
N SER A 169 36.99 -1.15 -7.35
CA SER A 169 37.38 -0.49 -6.11
C SER A 169 37.60 1.01 -6.35
N PHE A 170 37.58 1.77 -5.27
CA PHE A 170 37.87 3.21 -5.27
C PHE A 170 38.43 3.61 -3.91
N ASP A 171 39.25 4.67 -3.88
CA ASP A 171 39.96 5.07 -2.67
C ASP A 171 39.14 5.99 -1.75
N THR A 172 38.19 6.72 -2.34
CA THR A 172 37.40 7.74 -1.63
C THR A 172 35.91 7.60 -1.86
N ALA A 173 35.14 7.89 -0.82
CA ALA A 173 33.68 7.98 -0.85
C ALA A 173 33.24 9.30 -0.24
N VAL A 174 31.98 9.68 -0.43
CA VAL A 174 31.39 10.84 0.23
C VAL A 174 30.40 10.42 1.30
N VAL A 175 30.34 11.17 2.39
CA VAL A 175 29.31 11.01 3.43
C VAL A 175 27.95 11.37 2.85
N ARG A 176 27.01 10.44 2.87
CA ARG A 176 25.61 10.64 2.49
C ARG A 176 24.75 10.99 3.70
N VAL A 177 24.88 10.20 4.76
CA VAL A 177 24.17 10.40 6.03
C VAL A 177 25.17 10.23 7.16
N ALA A 178 25.08 11.06 8.18
CA ALA A 178 25.90 10.96 9.38
C ALA A 178 25.00 11.09 10.61
N SER A 179 25.21 10.22 11.59
CA SER A 179 24.50 10.24 12.89
C SER A 179 24.60 11.60 13.58
N VAL A 180 23.67 11.89 14.49
CA VAL A 180 23.60 13.14 15.26
C VAL A 180 24.93 13.41 15.99
N SER A 181 25.55 12.35 16.54
CA SER A 181 26.83 12.42 17.25
C SER A 181 28.04 12.70 16.35
N SER A 182 27.94 12.46 15.04
CA SER A 182 29.05 12.64 14.11
C SER A 182 29.43 14.12 13.94
N LYS A 183 30.73 14.40 13.83
CA LYS A 183 31.25 15.72 13.42
C LYS A 183 31.29 15.91 11.91
N ARG A 184 31.03 14.84 11.14
CA ARG A 184 31.10 14.85 9.69
C ARG A 184 29.86 15.49 9.08
N THR A 185 30.03 16.01 7.88
CA THR A 185 28.95 16.68 7.13
C THR A 185 28.65 15.96 5.83
N ALA A 186 27.41 16.08 5.34
CA ALA A 186 27.03 15.50 4.06
C ALA A 186 27.95 16.05 2.93
N LYS A 187 28.34 15.17 2.02
CA LYS A 187 29.28 15.38 0.90
C LYS A 187 30.76 15.51 1.30
N GLU A 188 31.11 15.41 2.58
CA GLU A 188 32.50 15.29 3.01
C GLU A 188 33.15 14.06 2.37
N SER A 189 34.33 14.22 1.78
CA SER A 189 35.10 13.13 1.20
C SER A 189 35.89 12.39 2.27
N VAL A 190 35.83 11.06 2.27
CA VAL A 190 36.52 10.18 3.21
C VAL A 190 37.38 9.16 2.46
N THR A 191 38.57 8.87 2.99
CA THR A 191 39.48 7.85 2.45
C THR A 191 39.14 6.49 3.05
N LEU A 192 38.80 5.51 2.21
CA LEU A 192 38.28 4.22 2.66
C LEU A 192 39.30 3.31 3.34
N SER A 193 40.60 3.53 3.13
CA SER A 193 41.66 2.70 3.70
C SER A 193 41.90 2.92 5.20
N SER A 194 41.41 4.03 5.75
CA SER A 194 41.53 4.35 7.18
C SER A 194 40.47 5.38 7.58
N ILE A 195 39.35 4.89 8.11
CA ILE A 195 38.28 5.71 8.65
C ILE A 195 38.27 5.55 10.17
N GLN A 196 38.47 6.65 10.89
CA GLN A 196 38.22 6.72 12.32
C GLN A 196 36.74 7.04 12.56
N LEU A 197 36.09 6.21 13.37
CA LEU A 197 34.73 6.39 13.88
C LEU A 197 34.79 6.73 15.37
N ASP A 198 34.10 7.80 15.77
CA ASP A 198 33.89 8.19 17.17
C ASP A 198 32.95 7.16 17.88
N PRO A 199 32.91 7.15 19.23
CA PRO A 199 32.00 6.28 19.97
C PRO A 199 30.55 6.44 19.51
N TYR A 200 29.87 5.32 19.21
CA TYR A 200 28.50 5.31 18.69
C TYR A 200 28.26 6.15 17.41
N GLU A 201 29.30 6.38 16.61
CA GLU A 201 29.18 7.07 15.33
C GLU A 201 28.65 6.12 14.23
N GLY A 202 27.64 6.58 13.51
CA GLY A 202 27.14 5.98 12.29
C GLY A 202 27.36 6.86 11.06
N LEU A 203 27.78 6.25 9.96
CA LEU A 203 27.97 6.89 8.65
C LEU A 203 27.40 6.04 7.53
N VAL A 204 26.68 6.65 6.59
CA VAL A 204 26.41 6.07 5.27
C VAL A 204 27.29 6.78 4.26
N LEU A 205 28.15 6.04 3.59
CA LEU A 205 29.07 6.52 2.56
C LEU A 205 28.58 6.09 1.18
N GLN A 206 28.90 6.87 0.14
CA GLN A 206 28.63 6.51 -1.24
C GLN A 206 29.81 6.85 -2.14
N ASN A 207 30.06 6.02 -3.14
CA ASN A 207 31.02 6.35 -4.20
C ASN A 207 30.59 7.57 -5.03
N MET A 208 31.57 8.33 -5.50
CA MET A 208 31.35 9.37 -6.50
C MET A 208 31.14 8.69 -7.86
N LEU A 209 29.96 8.84 -8.45
CA LEU A 209 29.75 8.40 -9.84
C LEU A 209 30.63 9.26 -10.75
N GLU A 210 31.50 8.65 -11.54
CA GLU A 210 32.14 9.38 -12.63
C GLU A 210 31.05 9.81 -13.63
N PHE A 211 30.85 11.12 -13.76
CA PHE A 211 30.09 11.71 -14.87
C PHE A 211 30.83 11.43 -16.18
N ARG A 212 30.74 10.21 -16.71
CA ARG A 212 30.83 10.05 -18.16
C ARG A 212 29.62 10.77 -18.72
N LYS A 213 29.83 11.72 -19.63
CA LYS A 213 28.79 12.41 -20.41
C LYS A 213 27.74 11.42 -20.91
N LEU A 214 26.68 11.21 -20.13
CA LEU A 214 25.52 10.40 -20.48
C LEU A 214 24.51 11.30 -21.19
N GLN A 215 24.94 11.89 -22.30
CA GLN A 215 24.03 12.54 -23.26
C GLN A 215 23.66 11.62 -24.44
N SER A 216 24.08 10.35 -24.43
CA SER A 216 23.92 9.47 -25.59
C SER A 216 23.34 8.08 -25.31
N ALA A 217 23.11 7.68 -24.05
CA ALA A 217 22.67 6.32 -23.73
C ALA A 217 21.16 6.15 -23.52
N LEU A 218 20.43 7.24 -23.25
CA LEU A 218 18.97 7.18 -23.13
C LEU A 218 18.28 7.12 -24.51
N THR A 219 18.90 7.68 -25.55
CA THR A 219 18.38 7.70 -26.92
C THR A 219 18.61 6.38 -27.68
N LEU A 220 19.63 5.58 -27.31
CA LEU A 220 19.97 4.36 -28.05
C LEU A 220 19.25 3.08 -27.59
N LYS A 221 18.74 3.03 -26.35
CA LYS A 221 18.02 1.84 -25.85
C LYS A 221 16.64 1.63 -26.51
N ILE A 222 16.03 2.70 -27.03
CA ILE A 222 14.76 2.61 -27.77
C ILE A 222 15.00 2.19 -29.24
N ILE A 223 16.17 2.51 -29.80
CA ILE A 223 16.46 2.23 -31.22
C ILE A 223 16.93 0.79 -31.44
N LEU A 224 17.69 0.19 -30.51
CA LEU A 224 18.23 -1.17 -30.70
C LEU A 224 17.23 -2.31 -30.51
N ILE A 225 16.10 -2.09 -29.82
CA ILE A 225 15.04 -3.11 -29.70
C ILE A 225 14.23 -3.24 -31.02
N SER A 226 14.33 -2.26 -31.93
CA SER A 226 13.60 -2.26 -33.20
C SER A 226 14.33 -2.91 -34.38
N LEU A 227 15.59 -3.34 -34.23
CA LEU A 227 16.43 -3.77 -35.36
C LEU A 227 17.13 -5.14 -35.21
N ALA A 228 16.94 -5.85 -34.10
CA ALA A 228 17.46 -7.21 -33.95
C ALA A 228 16.30 -8.21 -33.97
N GLY A 229 15.84 -8.56 -35.16
CA GLY A 229 15.04 -9.75 -35.40
C GLY A 229 15.92 -10.99 -35.27
N ASP A 230 16.21 -11.38 -34.04
CA ASP A 230 16.45 -12.75 -33.55
C ASP A 230 17.01 -12.60 -32.13
N THR A 231 16.22 -12.94 -31.12
CA THR A 231 16.76 -13.17 -29.78
C THR A 231 16.15 -14.43 -29.20
N SER A 232 17.04 -15.41 -29.05
CA SER A 232 16.90 -16.57 -28.19
C SER A 232 16.37 -16.19 -26.81
N SER A 233 15.50 -17.05 -26.29
CA SER A 233 14.66 -16.92 -25.11
C SER A 233 15.37 -16.90 -23.75
N GLU A 234 16.49 -16.18 -23.59
CA GLU A 234 17.20 -16.10 -22.30
C GLU A 234 17.37 -14.69 -21.69
N ASP A 235 17.09 -13.60 -22.41
CA ASP A 235 17.34 -12.23 -21.89
C ASP A 235 16.09 -11.40 -21.53
N LEU A 236 14.92 -12.03 -21.44
CA LEU A 236 13.77 -11.47 -20.72
C LEU A 236 13.75 -11.99 -19.28
N ARG A 237 14.83 -11.73 -18.51
CA ARG A 237 14.65 -11.65 -17.06
C ARG A 237 13.63 -10.54 -16.83
N ALA A 238 12.42 -10.95 -16.48
CA ALA A 238 11.31 -10.08 -16.19
C ALA A 238 11.82 -8.86 -15.40
N LEU A 239 11.46 -7.66 -15.87
CA LEU A 239 11.34 -6.48 -15.02
C LEU A 239 10.45 -6.91 -13.85
N HIS A 240 11.06 -7.43 -12.79
CA HIS A 240 10.38 -7.68 -11.53
C HIS A 240 10.06 -6.29 -11.00
N VAL A 241 8.85 -5.82 -11.28
CA VAL A 241 8.31 -4.65 -10.60
C VAL A 241 8.18 -5.12 -9.16
N SER A 242 9.12 -4.71 -8.31
CA SER A 242 9.07 -4.99 -6.87
C SER A 242 7.71 -4.54 -6.35
N ASP A 243 6.99 -5.41 -5.64
CA ASP A 243 5.77 -4.98 -4.99
C ASP A 243 6.06 -3.86 -3.99
N TRP A 244 5.07 -3.01 -3.72
CA TRP A 244 5.20 -1.86 -2.84
C TRP A 244 5.81 -2.19 -1.46
N TRP A 245 5.55 -3.39 -0.93
CA TRP A 245 5.98 -3.82 0.39
C TRP A 245 7.47 -4.18 0.43
N GLU A 246 8.06 -4.56 -0.70
CA GLU A 246 9.49 -4.91 -0.82
C GLU A 246 10.40 -3.69 -0.62
N LYS A 247 9.85 -2.48 -0.77
CA LYS A 247 10.53 -1.19 -0.60
C LYS A 247 9.96 -0.36 0.55
N ALA A 248 8.90 -0.83 1.22
CA ALA A 248 8.19 -0.03 2.20
C ALA A 248 8.94 0.02 3.55
N GLY A 249 9.05 1.23 4.10
CA GLY A 249 9.15 1.42 5.55
C GLY A 249 7.76 1.39 6.17
N PHE A 250 7.58 0.54 7.17
CA PHE A 250 6.39 0.47 8.00
C PHE A 250 6.63 1.20 9.32
N TYR A 251 5.59 1.86 9.80
CA TYR A 251 5.62 2.56 11.08
C TYR A 251 4.62 1.91 12.05
N GLN A 252 5.10 1.34 13.14
CA GLN A 252 4.23 0.73 14.15
C GLN A 252 3.70 1.81 15.10
N VAL A 253 2.38 1.95 15.09
CA VAL A 253 1.62 2.87 15.93
C VAL A 253 0.98 2.07 17.07
N TYR A 254 1.27 2.47 18.31
CA TYR A 254 0.58 2.00 19.50
C TYR A 254 -0.56 2.99 19.82
N PRO A 255 -1.83 2.65 19.51
CA PRO A 255 -2.92 3.63 19.46
C PRO A 255 -3.05 4.47 20.72
N ARG A 256 -2.98 3.81 21.88
CA ARG A 256 -3.14 4.41 23.21
C ARG A 256 -2.17 5.55 23.51
N SER A 257 -1.00 5.58 22.87
CA SER A 257 0.05 6.55 23.12
C SER A 257 0.38 7.42 21.94
N PHE A 258 -0.30 7.29 20.80
CA PHE A 258 0.08 8.08 19.63
C PHE A 258 -0.49 9.50 19.68
N LYS A 259 -1.81 9.66 19.76
CA LYS A 259 -2.46 10.96 19.92
C LYS A 259 -3.89 10.81 20.43
N ASP A 260 -4.22 11.56 21.48
CA ASP A 260 -5.59 11.72 21.99
C ASP A 260 -6.28 12.88 21.26
N SER A 261 -7.51 12.68 20.78
CA SER A 261 -8.29 13.69 20.07
C SER A 261 -9.46 14.30 20.87
N ASP A 262 -9.90 13.66 21.96
CA ASP A 262 -11.09 14.06 22.72
C ASP A 262 -10.81 14.53 24.16
N GLY A 263 -9.57 14.37 24.63
CA GLY A 263 -9.10 14.87 25.91
C GLY A 263 -9.40 13.95 27.09
N ASP A 264 -9.62 12.65 26.86
CA ASP A 264 -9.78 11.64 27.91
C ASP A 264 -8.45 11.10 28.48
N GLY A 265 -7.32 11.43 27.82
CA GLY A 265 -5.98 11.03 28.21
C GLY A 265 -5.45 9.76 27.52
N ILE A 266 -6.22 9.18 26.59
CA ILE A 266 -5.93 7.94 25.85
C ILE A 266 -5.90 8.26 24.36
N GLY A 267 -4.92 7.71 23.63
CA GLY A 267 -4.84 7.89 22.19
C GLY A 267 -5.90 7.10 21.43
N ASP A 268 -6.44 7.69 20.36
CA ASP A 268 -7.61 7.17 19.64
C ASP A 268 -7.43 7.21 18.10
N LEU A 269 -8.37 6.61 17.36
CA LEU A 269 -8.31 6.53 15.89
C LEU A 269 -8.40 7.90 15.20
N ASN A 270 -9.10 8.86 15.78
CA ASN A 270 -9.21 10.22 15.23
C ASN A 270 -7.91 10.99 15.44
N GLY A 271 -7.24 10.80 16.58
CA GLY A 271 -5.91 11.29 16.89
C GLY A 271 -4.86 10.76 15.93
N ILE A 272 -4.90 9.47 15.61
CA ILE A 272 -4.06 8.89 14.55
C ILE A 272 -4.38 9.53 13.20
N THR A 273 -5.67 9.68 12.87
CA THR A 273 -6.12 10.26 11.60
C THR A 273 -5.57 11.67 11.37
N VAL A 274 -5.59 12.53 12.39
CA VAL A 274 -5.06 13.91 12.27
C VAL A 274 -3.53 13.97 12.16
N LYS A 275 -2.82 12.89 12.55
CA LYS A 275 -1.37 12.79 12.49
C LYS A 275 -0.84 12.01 11.29
N LEU A 276 -1.69 11.42 10.45
CA LEU A 276 -1.25 10.77 9.21
C LEU A 276 -0.38 11.63 8.26
N PRO A 277 -0.56 12.97 8.17
CA PRO A 277 0.35 13.81 7.38
C PRO A 277 1.80 13.68 7.84
N TYR A 278 2.06 13.58 9.14
CA TYR A 278 3.42 13.38 9.68
C TYR A 278 4.06 12.10 9.15
N LEU A 279 3.34 10.96 9.19
CA LEU A 279 3.86 9.69 8.67
C LEU A 279 4.22 9.76 7.18
N LYS A 280 3.41 10.48 6.39
CA LYS A 280 3.71 10.73 4.98
C LYS A 280 4.95 11.60 4.82
N ASP A 281 5.05 12.67 5.60
CA ASP A 281 6.13 13.67 5.48
C ASP A 281 7.50 13.06 5.83
N ILE A 282 7.55 12.16 6.82
CA ILE A 282 8.78 11.41 7.17
C ILE A 282 9.07 10.24 6.20
N GLY A 283 8.24 10.06 5.17
CA GLY A 283 8.47 9.15 4.05
C GLY A 283 7.88 7.75 4.17
N MET A 284 7.13 7.43 5.23
CA MET A 284 6.54 6.11 5.44
C MET A 284 5.53 5.76 4.35
N LYS A 285 5.45 4.47 3.99
CA LYS A 285 4.50 3.98 2.97
C LYS A 285 3.29 3.29 3.60
N ALA A 286 3.45 2.80 4.83
CA ALA A 286 2.43 2.09 5.54
C ALA A 286 2.62 2.26 7.05
N PHE A 287 1.54 2.08 7.80
CA PHE A 287 1.60 2.00 9.25
C PHE A 287 0.86 0.76 9.74
N TRP A 288 1.40 0.17 10.80
CA TRP A 288 0.86 -0.99 11.48
C TRP A 288 0.24 -0.54 12.79
N LEU A 289 -1.04 -0.84 12.99
CA LEU A 289 -1.73 -0.62 14.25
C LEU A 289 -1.61 -1.88 15.13
N SER A 290 -1.13 -1.71 16.37
CA SER A 290 -1.42 -2.66 17.45
C SER A 290 -2.94 -2.87 17.61
N PRO A 291 -3.41 -3.91 18.32
CA PRO A 291 -4.82 -4.29 18.34
C PRO A 291 -5.77 -3.13 18.67
N ILE A 292 -6.76 -2.92 17.79
CA ILE A 292 -7.82 -1.90 17.94
C ILE A 292 -9.20 -2.53 18.22
N PHE A 293 -9.25 -3.84 18.38
CA PHE A 293 -10.49 -4.60 18.51
C PHE A 293 -11.04 -4.52 19.92
N LYS A 294 -12.34 -4.71 20.06
CA LYS A 294 -13.01 -4.69 21.35
C LYS A 294 -12.45 -5.75 22.30
N SER A 295 -11.98 -5.31 23.46
CA SER A 295 -11.24 -6.13 24.41
C SER A 295 -11.51 -5.70 25.86
N PRO A 296 -11.54 -6.64 26.83
CA PRO A 296 -11.51 -6.31 28.26
C PRO A 296 -10.21 -5.65 28.73
N MET A 297 -9.19 -5.55 27.88
CA MET A 297 -7.90 -4.87 28.13
C MET A 297 -7.04 -5.55 29.19
N VAL A 298 -7.17 -6.87 29.32
CA VAL A 298 -6.37 -7.70 30.24
C VAL A 298 -4.95 -7.91 29.73
N ASP A 299 -4.72 -7.78 28.42
CA ASP A 299 -3.39 -7.67 27.80
C ASP A 299 -3.42 -6.60 26.69
N PHE A 300 -3.96 -5.42 27.04
CA PHE A 300 -3.98 -4.24 26.17
C PHE A 300 -4.46 -4.49 24.72
N GLY A 301 -5.51 -5.29 24.57
CA GLY A 301 -6.19 -5.49 23.28
C GLY A 301 -5.94 -6.84 22.62
N TYR A 302 -5.03 -7.67 23.14
CA TYR A 302 -4.81 -9.02 22.63
C TYR A 302 -5.86 -10.02 23.13
N ASP A 303 -6.51 -9.76 24.27
CA ASP A 303 -7.69 -10.48 24.75
C ASP A 303 -8.98 -9.99 24.04
N ILE A 304 -9.21 -10.43 22.80
CA ILE A 304 -10.30 -9.92 21.95
C ILE A 304 -11.66 -10.53 22.34
N SER A 305 -12.63 -9.67 22.71
CA SER A 305 -14.02 -10.05 23.02
C SER A 305 -14.98 -9.91 21.83
N ASP A 306 -14.63 -9.10 20.83
CA ASP A 306 -15.31 -9.06 19.53
C ASP A 306 -14.29 -8.73 18.42
N PHE A 307 -14.08 -9.68 17.50
CA PHE A 307 -13.10 -9.57 16.42
C PHE A 307 -13.49 -8.58 15.30
N VAL A 308 -14.73 -8.11 15.26
CA VAL A 308 -15.25 -7.25 14.17
C VAL A 308 -15.78 -5.91 14.67
N ASP A 309 -15.55 -5.59 15.94
CA ASP A 309 -15.89 -4.31 16.56
C ASP A 309 -14.63 -3.58 17.04
N ILE A 310 -14.72 -2.24 17.14
CA ILE A 310 -13.64 -1.38 17.60
C ILE A 310 -13.72 -1.24 19.12
N GLN A 311 -12.57 -1.19 19.78
CA GLN A 311 -12.51 -0.87 21.20
C GLN A 311 -13.11 0.51 21.46
N PRO A 312 -14.09 0.65 22.39
CA PRO A 312 -14.73 1.93 22.65
C PRO A 312 -13.77 3.07 23.02
N GLU A 313 -12.67 2.79 23.73
CA GLU A 313 -11.66 3.80 24.09
C GLU A 313 -10.83 4.31 22.89
N TYR A 314 -10.91 3.64 21.74
CA TYR A 314 -10.24 4.09 20.50
C TYR A 314 -11.21 4.73 19.50
N GLY A 315 -12.53 4.64 19.73
CA GLY A 315 -13.57 5.22 18.89
C GLY A 315 -14.53 4.20 18.30
N THR A 316 -15.01 4.46 17.09
CA THR A 316 -16.06 3.66 16.43
C THR A 316 -15.59 3.07 15.10
N MET A 317 -16.39 2.15 14.53
CA MET A 317 -16.18 1.66 13.17
C MET A 317 -16.19 2.80 12.12
N THR A 318 -16.97 3.87 12.34
CA THR A 318 -16.97 5.04 11.46
C THR A 318 -15.65 5.80 11.53
N ASP A 319 -15.05 5.94 12.70
CA ASP A 319 -13.73 6.55 12.87
C ASP A 319 -12.65 5.72 12.17
N PHE A 320 -12.72 4.39 12.26
CA PHE A 320 -11.84 3.50 11.50
C PHE A 320 -12.00 3.66 9.98
N GLU A 321 -13.23 3.73 9.47
CA GLU A 321 -13.48 3.95 8.05
C GLU A 321 -12.96 5.32 7.58
N ASN A 322 -13.05 6.35 8.42
CA ASN A 322 -12.46 7.67 8.16
C ASN A 322 -10.92 7.60 8.12
N LEU A 323 -10.29 6.88 9.06
CA LEU A 323 -8.85 6.65 9.07
C LEU A 323 -8.37 5.97 7.78
N VAL A 324 -9.06 4.90 7.33
CA VAL A 324 -8.78 4.20 6.08
C VAL A 324 -8.87 5.15 4.87
N GLN A 325 -9.92 5.97 4.81
CA GLN A 325 -10.09 6.94 3.72
C GLN A 325 -8.96 7.98 3.71
N GLN A 326 -8.58 8.50 4.87
CA GLN A 326 -7.53 9.51 4.97
C GLN A 326 -6.15 8.92 4.63
N ALA A 327 -5.84 7.72 5.10
CA ALA A 327 -4.62 7.00 4.73
C ALA A 327 -4.52 6.84 3.20
N LYS A 328 -5.62 6.39 2.56
CA LYS A 328 -5.69 6.23 1.10
C LYS A 328 -5.46 7.55 0.34
N ARG A 329 -6.01 8.66 0.82
CA ARG A 329 -5.78 10.00 0.23
C ARG A 329 -4.32 10.43 0.31
N LEU A 330 -3.62 10.02 1.36
CA LEU A 330 -2.21 10.33 1.57
C LEU A 330 -1.25 9.33 0.90
N GLY A 331 -1.78 8.27 0.26
CA GLY A 331 -0.98 7.20 -0.33
C GLY A 331 -0.39 6.22 0.71
N LEU A 332 -0.89 6.27 1.95
CA LEU A 332 -0.51 5.38 3.04
C LEU A 332 -1.36 4.12 3.03
N ARG A 333 -0.77 3.02 3.50
CA ARG A 333 -1.47 1.75 3.71
C ARG A 333 -1.56 1.43 5.20
N ILE A 334 -2.58 0.68 5.57
CA ILE A 334 -2.82 0.27 6.96
C ILE A 334 -2.62 -1.25 7.05
N ILE A 335 -1.83 -1.67 8.03
CA ILE A 335 -1.76 -3.06 8.48
C ILE A 335 -2.42 -3.12 9.86
N LEU A 336 -3.29 -4.12 10.05
CA LEU A 336 -3.88 -4.42 11.34
C LEU A 336 -3.18 -5.63 11.93
N ASP A 337 -2.89 -5.57 13.23
CA ASP A 337 -2.52 -6.77 13.98
C ASP A 337 -3.68 -7.79 13.93
N PHE A 338 -3.37 -9.07 13.79
CA PHE A 338 -4.37 -10.13 13.73
C PHE A 338 -4.00 -11.22 14.72
N VAL A 339 -4.91 -11.50 15.66
CA VAL A 339 -4.69 -12.44 16.76
C VAL A 339 -5.49 -13.72 16.50
N PRO A 340 -4.91 -14.73 15.83
CA PRO A 340 -5.66 -15.93 15.47
C PRO A 340 -5.77 -16.94 16.62
N ASN A 341 -4.83 -16.95 17.57
CA ASN A 341 -4.65 -18.08 18.49
C ASN A 341 -5.79 -18.26 19.51
N HIS A 342 -6.24 -17.16 20.13
CA HIS A 342 -7.17 -17.16 21.24
C HIS A 342 -8.21 -16.04 21.07
N SER A 343 -9.26 -16.09 21.88
CA SER A 343 -10.14 -14.94 22.14
C SER A 343 -10.13 -14.63 23.64
N SER A 344 -10.85 -13.59 24.07
CA SER A 344 -11.20 -13.40 25.47
C SER A 344 -12.15 -14.49 25.97
N ASP A 345 -12.13 -14.78 27.27
CA ASP A 345 -13.15 -15.55 28.00
C ASP A 345 -14.52 -14.81 28.05
N GLU A 346 -14.55 -13.52 27.73
CA GLU A 346 -15.77 -12.72 27.58
C GLU A 346 -16.31 -12.73 26.14
N HIS A 347 -15.63 -13.41 25.20
CA HIS A 347 -16.09 -13.56 23.81
C HIS A 347 -17.34 -14.46 23.74
N GLU A 348 -18.29 -14.13 22.87
CA GLU A 348 -19.56 -14.88 22.70
C GLU A 348 -19.30 -16.39 22.46
N TRP A 349 -18.31 -16.71 21.62
CA TRP A 349 -17.92 -18.09 21.33
C TRP A 349 -17.50 -18.85 22.59
N PHE A 350 -16.76 -18.23 23.53
CA PHE A 350 -16.34 -18.90 24.75
C PHE A 350 -17.54 -19.21 25.64
N GLY A 351 -18.43 -18.23 25.85
CA GLY A 351 -19.66 -18.44 26.61
C GLY A 351 -20.53 -19.56 26.03
N LYS A 352 -20.72 -19.57 24.70
CA LYS A 352 -21.46 -20.64 23.99
C LYS A 352 -20.79 -22.00 24.11
N SER A 353 -19.46 -22.03 23.99
CA SER A 353 -18.68 -23.25 24.16
C SER A 353 -18.82 -23.75 25.59
N GLU A 354 -18.57 -22.93 26.60
CA GLU A 354 -18.69 -23.29 28.02
C GLU A 354 -20.08 -23.87 28.37
N ASN A 355 -21.14 -23.33 27.75
CA ASN A 355 -22.52 -23.82 27.86
C ASN A 355 -22.83 -25.13 27.11
N ARG A 356 -21.90 -25.62 26.28
CA ARG A 356 -22.13 -26.71 25.31
C ARG A 356 -23.30 -26.40 24.35
N GLU A 357 -23.39 -25.16 23.89
CA GLU A 357 -24.37 -24.79 22.86
C GLU A 357 -24.03 -25.48 21.53
N VAL A 358 -25.05 -26.00 20.86
CA VAL A 358 -24.90 -26.81 19.65
C VAL A 358 -24.17 -26.02 18.56
N GLY A 359 -23.06 -26.59 18.08
CA GLY A 359 -22.18 -26.01 17.08
C GLY A 359 -20.96 -25.29 17.66
N TYR A 360 -20.94 -24.99 18.96
CA TYR A 360 -19.85 -24.25 19.64
C TYR A 360 -19.11 -25.09 20.68
N GLU A 361 -19.56 -26.32 20.96
CA GLU A 361 -19.04 -27.16 22.04
C GLU A 361 -17.52 -27.34 21.96
N ASP A 362 -16.98 -27.45 20.74
CA ASP A 362 -15.55 -27.68 20.48
C ASP A 362 -14.86 -26.47 19.81
N PHE A 363 -15.35 -25.25 20.03
CA PHE A 363 -14.67 -24.03 19.56
C PHE A 363 -13.37 -23.76 20.32
N TYR A 364 -13.23 -24.27 21.54
CA TYR A 364 -12.04 -24.17 22.38
C TYR A 364 -11.54 -25.57 22.76
N VAL A 365 -10.31 -25.66 23.25
CA VAL A 365 -9.71 -26.92 23.69
C VAL A 365 -10.12 -27.22 25.13
N TRP A 366 -11.02 -28.19 25.30
CA TRP A 366 -11.51 -28.66 26.60
C TRP A 366 -10.95 -30.03 26.97
N ASN A 367 -10.71 -30.25 28.26
CA ASN A 367 -10.28 -31.55 28.79
C ASN A 367 -10.90 -31.80 30.16
N GLU A 368 -11.24 -33.07 30.46
CA GLU A 368 -11.78 -33.42 31.79
C GLU A 368 -10.74 -33.30 32.92
N GLY A 369 -9.45 -33.30 32.61
CA GLY A 369 -8.38 -33.40 33.60
C GLY A 369 -8.24 -34.81 34.18
N LEU A 370 -7.27 -34.99 35.07
CA LEU A 370 -7.03 -36.26 35.77
C LEU A 370 -7.86 -36.31 37.05
N LEU A 371 -8.63 -37.38 37.25
CA LEU A 371 -9.38 -37.60 38.48
C LEU A 371 -8.44 -38.12 39.58
N GLU A 372 -8.29 -37.35 40.64
CA GLU A 372 -7.47 -37.69 41.80
C GLU A 372 -8.21 -38.60 42.78
N SER A 373 -7.43 -39.26 43.66
CA SER A 373 -7.99 -40.20 44.65
C SER A 373 -8.94 -39.57 45.67
N ASP A 374 -8.85 -38.25 45.88
CA ASP A 374 -9.74 -37.48 46.76
C ASP A 374 -10.99 -36.94 46.05
N GLY A 375 -11.16 -37.28 44.77
CA GLY A 375 -12.28 -36.84 43.93
C GLY A 375 -12.08 -35.46 43.29
N THR A 376 -10.96 -34.78 43.54
CA THR A 376 -10.59 -33.54 42.85
C THR A 376 -10.07 -33.83 41.44
N ARG A 377 -9.99 -32.80 40.60
CA ARG A 377 -9.43 -32.91 39.25
C ARG A 377 -8.19 -32.04 39.12
N SER A 378 -7.11 -32.64 38.61
CA SER A 378 -5.87 -31.94 38.27
C SER A 378 -5.80 -31.66 36.76
N PRO A 379 -4.98 -30.66 36.34
CA PRO A 379 -4.67 -30.45 34.93
C PRO A 379 -4.26 -31.75 34.21
N PRO A 380 -4.59 -31.90 32.92
CA PRO A 380 -4.33 -33.14 32.17
C PRO A 380 -2.84 -33.41 31.90
N ASN A 381 -1.99 -32.40 32.01
CA ASN A 381 -0.54 -32.50 31.87
C ASN A 381 0.15 -31.33 32.60
N ASN A 382 1.49 -31.30 32.56
CA ASN A 382 2.32 -30.29 33.20
C ASN A 382 2.70 -29.12 32.26
N TRP A 383 1.90 -28.83 31.24
CA TRP A 383 2.14 -27.67 30.38
C TRP A 383 1.93 -26.38 31.16
N ASN A 384 2.82 -25.41 30.91
CA ASN A 384 2.78 -24.10 31.55
C ASN A 384 2.40 -23.02 30.52
N GLU A 385 1.70 -21.99 30.98
CA GLU A 385 1.47 -20.78 30.18
C GLU A 385 2.73 -19.89 30.16
N ASP A 386 2.80 -18.98 29.19
CA ASP A 386 3.97 -18.13 28.95
C ASP A 386 4.25 -17.14 30.09
N PHE A 387 3.20 -16.66 30.77
CA PHE A 387 3.31 -15.75 31.92
C PHE A 387 3.57 -16.46 33.26
N GLY A 388 3.59 -17.80 33.27
CA GLY A 388 3.92 -18.61 34.43
C GLY A 388 2.71 -19.14 35.20
N GLY A 389 2.64 -20.47 35.34
CA GLY A 389 1.49 -21.16 35.90
C GLY A 389 1.08 -22.32 34.99
N SER A 390 0.03 -23.06 35.36
CA SER A 390 -0.50 -24.11 34.47
C SER A 390 -1.17 -23.47 33.25
N ALA A 391 -1.01 -24.09 32.07
CA ALA A 391 -1.74 -23.71 30.85
C ALA A 391 -3.21 -24.16 30.84
N TRP A 392 -3.70 -24.75 31.95
CA TRP A 392 -5.04 -25.30 32.06
C TRP A 392 -5.81 -24.64 33.19
N GLN A 393 -6.95 -24.04 32.87
CA GLN A 393 -7.83 -23.40 33.84
C GLN A 393 -9.15 -24.17 33.95
N TRP A 394 -9.55 -24.50 35.17
CA TRP A 394 -10.82 -25.17 35.47
C TRP A 394 -12.00 -24.20 35.25
N SER A 395 -13.03 -24.64 34.53
CA SER A 395 -14.35 -23.98 34.44
C SER A 395 -15.33 -24.69 35.36
N GLU A 396 -15.84 -23.96 36.35
CA GLU A 396 -16.89 -24.45 37.25
C GLU A 396 -18.22 -24.70 36.52
N LYS A 397 -18.47 -24.03 35.39
CA LYS A 397 -19.71 -24.17 34.65
C LYS A 397 -19.71 -25.41 33.77
N ARG A 398 -18.62 -25.63 33.03
CA ARG A 398 -18.47 -26.77 32.12
C ARG A 398 -17.98 -28.04 32.82
N GLN A 399 -17.42 -27.90 34.02
CA GLN A 399 -16.78 -28.96 34.81
C GLN A 399 -15.65 -29.64 34.01
N GLN A 400 -14.85 -28.82 33.34
CA GLN A 400 -13.69 -29.22 32.52
C GLN A 400 -12.61 -28.13 32.59
N PHE A 401 -11.36 -28.50 32.31
CA PHE A 401 -10.28 -27.55 32.03
C PHE A 401 -10.37 -27.04 30.60
N TYR A 402 -10.08 -25.77 30.38
CA TYR A 402 -9.76 -25.21 29.06
C TYR A 402 -8.28 -24.86 28.97
N LEU A 403 -7.72 -24.96 27.76
CA LEU A 403 -6.34 -24.58 27.46
C LEU A 403 -6.23 -23.06 27.26
N HIS A 404 -5.17 -22.46 27.79
CA HIS A 404 -4.73 -21.10 27.49
C HIS A 404 -3.19 -21.08 27.44
N GLN A 405 -2.61 -20.54 26.37
CA GLN A 405 -1.14 -20.45 26.25
C GLN A 405 -0.54 -19.21 26.94
N PHE A 406 -1.34 -18.15 27.15
CA PHE A 406 -0.85 -16.86 27.62
C PHE A 406 -1.39 -16.50 29.01
N HIS A 407 -2.61 -15.96 29.07
CA HIS A 407 -3.30 -15.65 30.33
C HIS A 407 -4.60 -16.44 30.41
N ARG A 408 -5.08 -16.80 31.61
CA ARG A 408 -6.35 -17.52 31.80
C ARG A 408 -7.59 -16.87 31.15
N LYS A 409 -7.56 -15.56 30.92
CA LYS A 409 -8.61 -14.81 30.19
C LYS A 409 -8.46 -14.86 28.66
N GLN A 410 -7.50 -15.62 28.15
CA GLN A 410 -7.21 -15.80 26.72
C GLN A 410 -7.32 -17.29 26.35
N PRO A 411 -8.51 -17.92 26.45
CA PRO A 411 -8.72 -19.31 26.08
C PRO A 411 -8.39 -19.57 24.59
N ASP A 412 -7.64 -20.65 24.34
CA ASP A 412 -7.15 -21.01 23.01
C ASP A 412 -8.25 -21.59 22.11
N LEU A 413 -8.33 -21.08 20.89
CA LEU A 413 -9.24 -21.57 19.86
C LEU A 413 -8.79 -22.95 19.35
N ASN A 414 -9.75 -23.85 19.12
CA ASN A 414 -9.48 -25.19 18.64
C ASN A 414 -9.39 -25.24 17.10
N TYR A 415 -8.20 -24.99 16.54
CA TYR A 415 -7.97 -25.03 15.09
C TYR A 415 -8.10 -26.43 14.43
N ARG A 416 -8.31 -27.49 15.21
CA ARG A 416 -8.69 -28.81 14.67
C ARG A 416 -10.16 -28.85 14.25
N ASN A 417 -10.97 -27.90 14.72
CA ASN A 417 -12.36 -27.74 14.35
C ASN A 417 -12.48 -26.87 13.07
N PRO A 418 -13.01 -27.40 11.96
CA PRO A 418 -13.15 -26.64 10.72
C PRO A 418 -14.09 -25.42 10.84
N ALA A 419 -15.03 -25.43 11.80
CA ALA A 419 -15.89 -24.28 12.05
C ALA A 419 -15.11 -23.07 12.60
N VAL A 420 -14.12 -23.31 13.47
CA VAL A 420 -13.21 -22.27 13.99
C VAL A 420 -12.37 -21.68 12.86
N VAL A 421 -11.81 -22.54 12.00
CA VAL A 421 -11.03 -22.11 10.82
C VAL A 421 -11.88 -21.20 9.92
N GLU A 422 -13.13 -21.55 9.66
CA GLU A 422 -14.01 -20.75 8.82
C GLU A 422 -14.45 -19.44 9.51
N ALA A 423 -14.71 -19.47 10.82
CA ALA A 423 -15.00 -18.26 11.59
C ALA A 423 -13.85 -17.24 11.51
N MET A 424 -12.60 -17.69 11.68
CA MET A 424 -11.44 -16.79 11.59
C MET A 424 -11.15 -16.32 10.17
N LYS A 425 -11.45 -17.12 9.14
CA LYS A 425 -11.45 -16.64 7.74
C LYS A 425 -12.50 -15.54 7.53
N ASN A 426 -13.66 -15.63 8.17
CA ASN A 426 -14.69 -14.60 8.06
C ASN A 426 -14.24 -13.28 8.72
N VAL A 427 -13.52 -13.34 9.84
CA VAL A 427 -12.88 -12.16 10.44
C VAL A 427 -11.90 -11.51 9.46
N LEU A 428 -11.02 -12.30 8.83
CA LEU A 428 -10.10 -11.79 7.81
C LEU A 428 -10.84 -11.14 6.63
N ARG A 429 -11.88 -11.80 6.10
CA ARG A 429 -12.70 -11.26 4.99
C ARG A 429 -13.41 -9.97 5.38
N PHE A 430 -13.88 -9.85 6.62
CA PHE A 430 -14.51 -8.63 7.12
C PHE A 430 -13.54 -7.43 7.03
N TRP A 431 -12.36 -7.53 7.62
CA TRP A 431 -11.38 -6.45 7.63
C TRP A 431 -10.78 -6.15 6.24
N LEU A 432 -10.51 -7.17 5.44
CA LEU A 432 -10.13 -6.98 4.04
C LEU A 432 -11.22 -6.22 3.27
N GLY A 433 -12.50 -6.53 3.53
CA GLY A 433 -13.65 -5.84 2.93
C GLY A 433 -13.69 -4.35 3.27
N LYS A 434 -13.23 -3.93 4.46
CA LYS A 434 -13.15 -2.52 4.87
C LYS A 434 -12.09 -1.73 4.10
N GLY A 435 -11.01 -2.37 3.63
CA GLY A 435 -9.99 -1.74 2.78
C GLY A 435 -10.45 -1.47 1.34
N TYR A 436 -11.43 -2.23 0.85
CA TYR A 436 -12.03 -2.08 -0.49
C TYR A 436 -13.33 -1.27 -0.43
N THR A 437 -13.29 -0.04 0.05
CA THR A 437 -14.47 0.84 -0.08
C THR A 437 -14.64 1.26 -1.55
N ARG A 438 -15.86 1.07 -2.09
CA ARG A 438 -16.27 1.60 -3.40
C ARG A 438 -16.59 3.10 -3.34
N ASP A 439 -16.60 3.68 -2.14
CA ASP A 439 -17.04 5.05 -1.89
C ASP A 439 -16.19 6.14 -2.55
N PRO A 440 -14.84 6.05 -2.65
CA PRO A 440 -14.09 7.04 -3.44
C PRO A 440 -14.40 6.99 -4.95
N ALA A 441 -15.16 6.01 -5.44
CA ALA A 441 -15.63 5.91 -6.81
C ALA A 441 -17.13 6.24 -6.98
N ARG A 442 -17.81 6.68 -5.91
CA ARG A 442 -19.24 7.01 -5.93
C ARG A 442 -19.44 8.45 -5.48
N THR A 443 -20.02 9.27 -6.34
CA THR A 443 -20.52 10.60 -6.02
C THR A 443 -22.00 10.66 -6.39
N PRO A 444 -22.83 11.45 -5.68
CA PRO A 444 -24.19 11.68 -6.14
C PRO A 444 -24.18 12.26 -7.56
N PHE A 445 -25.13 11.81 -8.37
CA PHE A 445 -25.16 12.11 -9.80
C PHE A 445 -25.44 13.59 -10.07
N GLN A 446 -24.81 14.15 -11.11
CA GLN A 446 -24.84 15.59 -11.41
C GLN A 446 -25.87 15.90 -12.50
N TRP A 447 -27.12 16.18 -12.11
CA TRP A 447 -28.20 16.47 -13.03
C TRP A 447 -28.12 17.89 -13.59
N ASP A 448 -27.90 18.88 -12.73
CA ASP A 448 -27.86 20.29 -13.11
C ASP A 448 -26.94 21.10 -12.17
N ALA A 449 -26.87 22.42 -12.38
CA ALA A 449 -26.06 23.34 -11.59
C ALA A 449 -26.75 23.86 -10.30
N THR A 450 -27.90 23.29 -9.91
CA THR A 450 -28.58 23.69 -8.67
C THR A 450 -27.97 22.98 -7.45
N ALA A 451 -28.36 23.39 -6.24
CA ALA A 451 -27.83 22.83 -5.00
C ALA A 451 -27.85 21.29 -4.99
N ASN A 452 -26.75 20.69 -4.53
CA ASN A 452 -26.52 19.24 -4.58
C ASN A 452 -26.61 18.65 -6.00
N ALA A 453 -26.25 19.43 -7.02
CA ALA A 453 -26.28 19.02 -8.42
C ALA A 453 -27.64 18.51 -8.94
N GLY A 454 -28.75 18.99 -8.35
CA GLY A 454 -30.09 18.49 -8.65
C GLY A 454 -30.36 17.05 -8.16
N PHE A 455 -29.42 16.42 -7.43
CA PHE A 455 -29.56 15.05 -6.94
C PHE A 455 -30.60 14.89 -5.84
N THR A 456 -30.69 15.88 -4.94
CA THR A 456 -31.61 15.84 -3.80
C THR A 456 -32.02 17.24 -3.37
N THR A 457 -33.28 17.37 -2.93
CA THR A 457 -33.81 18.58 -2.30
C THR A 457 -33.55 18.63 -0.79
N ALA A 458 -32.97 17.57 -0.21
CA ALA A 458 -32.55 17.56 1.18
C ALA A 458 -31.39 18.54 1.41
N SER A 459 -31.20 18.99 2.65
CA SER A 459 -30.14 19.94 3.00
C SER A 459 -28.73 19.40 2.74
N LYS A 460 -28.52 18.07 2.77
CA LYS A 460 -27.25 17.42 2.45
C LYS A 460 -27.47 16.04 1.80
N PRO A 461 -26.70 15.67 0.76
CA PRO A 461 -26.65 14.31 0.22
C PRO A 461 -25.85 13.36 1.15
N TRP A 462 -25.97 12.05 0.89
CA TRP A 462 -25.26 10.99 1.63
C TRP A 462 -23.73 11.00 1.40
N LEU A 463 -23.26 11.63 0.32
CA LEU A 463 -21.88 12.01 0.07
C LEU A 463 -21.86 13.39 -0.62
N PRO A 464 -20.80 14.22 -0.45
CA PRO A 464 -20.68 15.47 -1.20
C PRO A 464 -20.76 15.24 -2.72
N VAL A 465 -21.45 16.14 -3.42
CA VAL A 465 -21.34 16.20 -4.90
C VAL A 465 -19.95 16.67 -5.30
N ASN A 466 -19.49 16.29 -6.50
CA ASN A 466 -18.19 16.75 -6.98
C ASN A 466 -18.26 18.26 -7.25
N SER A 467 -17.21 19.00 -6.91
CA SER A 467 -17.17 20.47 -6.98
C SER A 467 -17.33 21.02 -8.39
N ASN A 468 -17.15 20.19 -9.42
CA ASN A 468 -17.34 20.58 -10.83
C ASN A 468 -18.80 20.48 -11.32
N TYR A 469 -19.77 20.14 -10.46
CA TYR A 469 -21.16 19.91 -10.87
C TYR A 469 -21.81 21.12 -11.56
N GLU A 470 -21.35 22.35 -11.30
CA GLU A 470 -21.88 23.55 -11.96
C GLU A 470 -21.51 23.62 -13.45
N THR A 471 -20.41 22.96 -13.86
CA THR A 471 -19.92 22.98 -15.24
C THR A 471 -20.09 21.65 -15.95
N ILE A 472 -19.93 20.52 -15.25
CA ILE A 472 -20.09 19.16 -15.78
C ILE A 472 -21.34 18.53 -15.18
N ASN A 473 -22.48 18.65 -15.86
CA ASN A 473 -23.74 18.04 -15.46
C ASN A 473 -24.58 17.69 -16.70
N VAL A 474 -25.68 16.95 -16.52
CA VAL A 474 -26.54 16.53 -17.64
C VAL A 474 -27.08 17.73 -18.41
N ASP A 475 -27.59 18.76 -17.71
CA ASP A 475 -28.15 19.95 -18.35
C ASP A 475 -27.13 20.71 -19.21
N SER A 476 -25.89 20.88 -18.72
CA SER A 476 -24.81 21.53 -19.49
C SER A 476 -24.36 20.69 -20.69
N GLU A 477 -24.21 19.38 -20.50
CA GLU A 477 -23.82 18.43 -21.56
C GLU A 477 -24.89 18.29 -22.66
N GLN A 478 -26.18 18.41 -22.33
CA GLN A 478 -27.28 18.42 -23.31
C GLN A 478 -27.28 19.68 -24.18
N LYS A 479 -26.99 20.83 -23.56
CA LYS A 479 -26.98 22.15 -24.24
C LYS A 479 -25.76 22.35 -25.13
N ALA A 480 -24.61 21.77 -24.77
CA ALA A 480 -23.36 21.94 -25.52
C ALA A 480 -23.43 21.30 -26.91
N ASP A 481 -22.97 21.98 -27.97
CA ASP A 481 -23.00 21.45 -29.35
C ASP A 481 -22.25 20.13 -29.51
N LYS A 482 -21.16 19.95 -28.75
CA LYS A 482 -20.38 18.72 -28.67
C LYS A 482 -20.04 18.43 -27.21
N SER A 483 -20.42 17.25 -26.72
CA SER A 483 -20.30 16.87 -25.32
C SER A 483 -20.09 15.36 -25.17
N HIS A 484 -19.64 14.91 -24.00
CA HIS A 484 -19.47 13.49 -23.74
C HIS A 484 -20.81 12.76 -23.77
N LEU A 485 -21.87 13.38 -23.27
CA LEU A 485 -23.23 12.84 -23.34
C LEU A 485 -23.68 12.63 -24.79
N LYS A 486 -23.50 13.63 -25.67
CA LYS A 486 -23.87 13.51 -27.09
C LYS A 486 -23.05 12.44 -27.81
N VAL A 487 -21.75 12.34 -27.52
CA VAL A 487 -20.91 11.25 -28.07
C VAL A 487 -21.41 9.89 -27.58
N PHE A 488 -21.77 9.78 -26.30
CA PHE A 488 -22.33 8.55 -25.73
C PHE A 488 -23.67 8.17 -26.39
N GLU A 489 -24.59 9.12 -26.57
CA GLU A 489 -25.86 8.90 -27.27
C GLU A 489 -25.64 8.42 -28.71
N GLU A 490 -24.69 9.00 -29.46
CA GLU A 490 -24.36 8.54 -30.80
C GLU A 490 -23.74 7.13 -30.82
N LEU A 491 -22.94 6.78 -29.82
CA LEU A 491 -22.42 5.41 -29.66
C LEU A 491 -23.54 4.41 -29.32
N VAL A 492 -24.52 4.80 -28.51
CA VAL A 492 -25.71 3.97 -28.21
C VAL A 492 -26.52 3.77 -29.50
N LYS A 493 -26.82 4.83 -30.25
CA LYS A 493 -27.50 4.73 -31.56
C LYS A 493 -26.73 3.85 -32.55
N LEU A 494 -25.40 3.94 -32.56
CA LEU A 494 -24.57 3.08 -33.40
C LEU A 494 -24.61 1.62 -32.93
N ARG A 495 -24.69 1.38 -31.63
CA ARG A 495 -24.80 0.02 -31.07
C ARG A 495 -26.14 -0.65 -31.38
N ASP A 496 -27.18 0.13 -31.65
CA ASP A 496 -28.48 -0.35 -32.12
C ASP A 496 -28.49 -0.60 -33.64
N ASP A 497 -27.43 -0.24 -34.38
CA ASP A 497 -27.26 -0.62 -35.80
C ASP A 497 -26.91 -2.12 -35.87
N ASP A 498 -27.78 -2.92 -36.48
CA ASP A 498 -27.61 -4.38 -36.61
C ASP A 498 -26.23 -4.75 -37.19
N ASP A 499 -25.72 -3.98 -38.16
CA ASP A 499 -24.43 -4.23 -38.79
C ASP A 499 -23.25 -3.98 -37.84
N PHE A 500 -23.42 -3.13 -36.82
CA PHE A 500 -22.42 -2.88 -35.79
C PHE A 500 -22.56 -3.85 -34.61
N HIS A 501 -23.81 -4.21 -34.25
CA HIS A 501 -24.15 -5.07 -33.13
C HIS A 501 -23.77 -6.54 -33.36
N SER A 502 -24.12 -7.09 -34.52
CA SER A 502 -23.96 -8.52 -34.83
C SER A 502 -22.67 -8.86 -35.58
N SER A 503 -21.69 -7.95 -35.57
CA SER A 503 -20.46 -8.07 -36.35
C SER A 503 -19.43 -9.01 -35.72
N GLN A 504 -18.66 -9.71 -36.56
CA GLN A 504 -17.38 -10.27 -36.12
C GLN A 504 -16.46 -9.12 -35.68
N PHE A 505 -15.67 -9.31 -34.63
CA PHE A 505 -14.74 -8.28 -34.14
C PHE A 505 -13.29 -8.77 -34.11
N GLY A 506 -12.36 -7.84 -34.28
CA GLY A 506 -10.94 -8.04 -34.12
C GLY A 506 -10.27 -6.80 -33.53
N THR A 507 -9.06 -6.95 -33.03
CA THR A 507 -8.30 -5.85 -32.42
C THR A 507 -6.90 -5.79 -33.02
N ALA A 508 -6.36 -4.58 -33.17
CA ALA A 508 -5.00 -4.34 -33.61
C ALA A 508 -4.39 -3.15 -32.88
N VAL A 509 -3.08 -3.18 -32.70
CA VAL A 509 -2.29 -1.98 -32.38
C VAL A 509 -1.71 -1.49 -33.70
N LEU A 510 -1.92 -0.21 -33.99
CA LEU A 510 -1.42 0.49 -35.16
C LEU A 510 -0.46 1.60 -34.69
N GLY A 511 0.57 1.87 -35.49
CA GLY A 511 1.55 2.90 -35.14
C GLY A 511 2.26 2.61 -33.82
N GLN A 512 2.50 3.66 -33.02
CA GLN A 512 3.18 3.55 -31.72
C GLN A 512 2.22 3.44 -30.54
N SER A 513 0.99 3.98 -30.66
CA SER A 513 0.08 4.11 -29.51
C SER A 513 -1.40 4.11 -29.87
N THR A 514 -1.74 3.73 -31.10
CA THR A 514 -3.13 3.70 -31.55
C THR A 514 -3.70 2.29 -31.44
N PHE A 515 -4.79 2.16 -30.70
CA PHE A 515 -5.56 0.92 -30.65
C PHE A 515 -6.72 0.98 -31.65
N ALA A 516 -6.91 -0.11 -32.40
CA ALA A 516 -7.97 -0.25 -33.37
C ALA A 516 -8.84 -1.47 -33.04
N ILE A 517 -10.16 -1.28 -33.04
CA ILE A 517 -11.16 -2.35 -33.07
C ILE A 517 -11.78 -2.35 -34.45
N ILE A 518 -11.75 -3.49 -35.14
CA ILE A 518 -12.43 -3.70 -36.40
C ILE A 518 -13.71 -4.52 -36.17
N ARG A 519 -14.80 -4.13 -36.82
CA ARG A 519 -16.09 -4.83 -36.81
C ARG A 519 -16.58 -5.03 -38.24
N ILE A 520 -16.98 -6.24 -38.61
CA ILE A 520 -17.40 -6.58 -39.98
C ILE A 520 -18.77 -7.28 -39.95
N ALA A 521 -19.73 -6.74 -40.70
CA ALA A 521 -21.02 -7.37 -40.95
C ALA A 521 -21.60 -6.90 -42.29
N ASN A 522 -22.33 -7.78 -43.00
CA ASN A 522 -23.11 -7.45 -44.20
C ASN A 522 -22.37 -6.63 -45.28
N GLY A 523 -21.06 -6.85 -45.42
CA GLY A 523 -20.23 -6.14 -46.40
C GLY A 523 -19.90 -4.68 -46.02
N ARG A 524 -20.10 -4.30 -44.76
CA ARG A 524 -19.62 -3.07 -44.14
C ARG A 524 -18.53 -3.38 -43.12
N THR A 525 -17.61 -2.44 -42.95
CA THR A 525 -16.54 -2.52 -41.96
C THR A 525 -16.53 -1.24 -41.14
N TYR A 526 -16.52 -1.40 -39.83
CA TYR A 526 -16.35 -0.32 -38.88
C TYR A 526 -14.96 -0.39 -38.24
N PHE A 527 -14.34 0.77 -38.07
CA PHE A 527 -13.05 0.92 -37.38
C PHE A 527 -13.23 1.86 -36.20
N THR A 528 -13.03 1.36 -34.99
CA THR A 528 -12.90 2.22 -33.79
C THR A 528 -11.43 2.42 -33.54
N LEU A 529 -10.95 3.64 -33.72
CA LEU A 529 -9.56 4.04 -33.52
C LEU A 529 -9.46 4.88 -32.26
N VAL A 530 -8.51 4.58 -31.39
CA VAL A 530 -8.23 5.35 -30.17
C VAL A 530 -6.73 5.58 -30.08
N ASN A 531 -6.30 6.82 -30.20
CA ASN A 531 -4.94 7.21 -29.87
C ASN A 531 -4.82 7.32 -28.35
N LEU A 532 -3.96 6.50 -27.73
CA LEU A 532 -3.79 6.50 -26.27
C LEU A 532 -2.66 7.43 -25.79
N ALA A 533 -1.92 8.04 -26.71
CA ALA A 533 -0.78 8.90 -26.39
C ALA A 533 -1.16 10.39 -26.29
N ASN A 534 -0.35 11.13 -25.53
CA ASN A 534 -0.32 12.59 -25.53
C ASN A 534 0.48 13.16 -26.73
N ALA A 535 0.44 12.48 -27.87
CA ALA A 535 1.15 12.84 -29.07
C ALA A 535 0.32 12.45 -30.28
N GLN A 536 0.52 13.14 -31.40
CA GLN A 536 -0.16 12.83 -32.64
C GLN A 536 0.39 11.51 -33.23
N ASP A 537 -0.49 10.67 -33.75
CA ASP A 537 -0.11 9.40 -34.40
C ASP A 537 -0.68 9.35 -35.82
N THR A 538 0.06 8.77 -36.77
CA THR A 538 -0.39 8.61 -38.16
C THR A 538 -0.42 7.13 -38.49
N VAL A 539 -1.61 6.62 -38.76
CA VAL A 539 -1.85 5.18 -38.91
C VAL A 539 -2.40 4.83 -40.29
N ASN A 540 -1.97 3.69 -40.81
CA ASN A 540 -2.55 3.07 -42.00
C ASN A 540 -3.56 2.01 -41.52
N VAL A 541 -4.85 2.28 -41.68
CA VAL A 541 -5.94 1.39 -41.26
C VAL A 541 -6.36 0.45 -42.39
N ALA A 542 -6.01 0.77 -43.64
CA ALA A 542 -6.31 -0.08 -44.79
C ALA A 542 -5.66 -1.46 -44.70
N GLU A 543 -4.52 -1.60 -44.00
CA GLU A 543 -3.87 -2.90 -43.78
C GLU A 543 -4.73 -3.90 -43.01
N LEU A 544 -5.69 -3.41 -42.21
CA LEU A 544 -6.57 -4.26 -41.42
C LEU A 544 -7.54 -5.06 -42.28
N PHE A 545 -7.88 -4.58 -43.50
CA PHE A 545 -8.70 -5.35 -44.44
C PHE A 545 -8.05 -6.68 -44.82
N THR A 546 -6.73 -6.67 -45.04
CA THR A 546 -5.94 -7.86 -45.37
C THR A 546 -5.75 -8.74 -44.15
N LYS A 547 -5.43 -8.13 -43.00
CA LYS A 547 -5.16 -8.86 -41.75
C LYS A 547 -6.36 -9.68 -41.25
N PHE A 548 -7.57 -9.19 -41.49
CA PHE A 548 -8.81 -9.86 -41.08
C PHE A 548 -9.57 -10.49 -42.26
N SER A 549 -8.88 -10.74 -43.38
CA SER A 549 -9.40 -11.46 -44.56
C SER A 549 -10.77 -10.95 -45.04
N THR A 550 -10.95 -9.63 -45.05
CA THR A 550 -12.18 -9.02 -45.57
C THR A 550 -12.30 -9.27 -47.07
N THR A 551 -13.52 -9.46 -47.57
CA THR A 551 -13.76 -9.77 -48.99
C THR A 551 -13.52 -8.59 -49.93
N LYS A 552 -13.39 -7.36 -49.40
CA LYS A 552 -13.17 -6.14 -50.19
C LYS A 552 -12.47 -5.08 -49.32
N SER A 553 -11.48 -4.39 -49.89
CA SER A 553 -10.85 -3.21 -49.30
C SER A 553 -11.53 -1.92 -49.78
N PHE A 554 -11.39 -0.86 -48.99
CA PHE A 554 -11.85 0.48 -49.31
C PHE A 554 -10.71 1.47 -49.10
N ASP A 555 -10.62 2.49 -49.96
CA ASP A 555 -9.60 3.55 -49.82
C ASP A 555 -10.05 4.64 -48.84
N THR A 556 -11.36 4.78 -48.65
CA THR A 556 -11.98 5.79 -47.79
C THR A 556 -13.04 5.20 -46.86
N ALA A 557 -13.25 5.86 -45.74
CA ALA A 557 -14.34 5.61 -44.81
C ALA A 557 -14.94 6.94 -44.34
N VAL A 558 -16.14 6.87 -43.78
CA VAL A 558 -16.86 8.04 -43.29
C VAL A 558 -16.85 8.04 -41.76
N VAL A 559 -16.59 9.19 -41.14
CA VAL A 559 -16.66 9.35 -39.69
C VAL A 559 -18.12 9.22 -39.23
N ARG A 560 -18.39 8.24 -38.38
CA ARG A 560 -19.71 8.03 -37.75
C ARG A 560 -19.78 8.69 -36.38
N VAL A 561 -18.73 8.53 -35.57
CA VAL A 561 -18.62 9.14 -34.24
C VAL A 561 -17.21 9.68 -34.08
N ALA A 562 -17.08 10.85 -33.48
CA ALA A 562 -15.80 11.46 -33.14
C ALA A 562 -15.81 11.89 -31.68
N SER A 563 -14.72 11.64 -30.94
CA SER A 563 -14.56 12.04 -29.54
C SER A 563 -14.73 13.56 -29.38
N VAL A 564 -15.03 14.02 -28.16
CA VAL A 564 -15.16 15.46 -27.86
C VAL A 564 -13.92 16.24 -28.29
N SER A 565 -12.73 15.68 -28.06
CA SER A 565 -11.42 16.24 -28.44
C SER A 565 -11.15 16.33 -29.95
N SER A 566 -11.89 15.58 -30.78
CA SER A 566 -11.66 15.55 -32.23
C SER A 566 -12.07 16.86 -32.91
N LYS A 567 -11.31 17.29 -33.92
CA LYS A 567 -11.73 18.40 -34.81
C LYS A 567 -12.65 17.95 -35.94
N ARG A 568 -12.83 16.63 -36.10
CA ARG A 568 -13.60 16.03 -37.17
C ARG A 568 -15.09 16.04 -36.85
N THR A 569 -15.90 16.05 -37.91
CA THR A 569 -17.36 16.05 -37.80
C THR A 569 -17.95 14.77 -38.38
N ALA A 570 -19.13 14.38 -37.91
CA ALA A 570 -19.83 13.24 -38.46
C ALA A 570 -20.09 13.46 -39.97
N LYS A 571 -19.97 12.38 -40.76
CA LYS A 571 -20.06 12.34 -42.23
C LYS A 571 -18.84 12.85 -42.99
N GLU A 572 -17.78 13.30 -42.30
CA GLU A 572 -16.49 13.59 -42.93
C GLU A 572 -15.88 12.32 -43.55
N SER A 573 -15.35 12.41 -44.78
CA SER A 573 -14.67 11.30 -45.45
C SER A 573 -13.18 11.33 -45.14
N VAL A 574 -12.59 10.19 -44.78
CA VAL A 574 -11.17 10.04 -44.45
C VAL A 574 -10.51 8.97 -45.31
N THR A 575 -9.24 9.19 -45.67
CA THR A 575 -8.42 8.23 -46.43
C THR A 575 -7.81 7.22 -45.49
N LEU A 576 -8.08 5.93 -45.69
CA LEU A 576 -7.72 4.87 -44.74
C LEU A 576 -6.22 4.52 -44.74
N SER A 577 -5.47 4.87 -45.79
CA SER A 577 -4.03 4.58 -45.90
C SER A 577 -3.15 5.50 -45.05
N SER A 578 -3.67 6.64 -44.59
CA SER A 578 -2.94 7.59 -43.77
C SER A 578 -3.92 8.47 -42.98
N ILE A 579 -4.26 8.02 -41.78
CA ILE A 579 -5.11 8.76 -40.84
C ILE A 579 -4.24 9.35 -39.76
N GLN A 580 -4.24 10.67 -39.67
CA GLN A 580 -3.65 11.41 -38.57
C GLN A 580 -4.67 11.55 -37.43
N LEU A 581 -4.29 11.08 -36.25
CA LEU A 581 -5.06 11.14 -35.00
C LEU A 581 -4.37 12.11 -34.03
N ASP A 582 -5.11 13.12 -33.58
CA ASP A 582 -4.66 14.05 -32.55
C ASP A 582 -4.48 13.32 -31.19
N PRO A 583 -3.75 13.93 -30.21
CA PRO A 583 -3.58 13.34 -28.88
C PRO A 583 -4.93 12.98 -28.24
N TYR A 584 -5.05 11.74 -27.75
CA TYR A 584 -6.29 11.22 -27.14
C TYR A 584 -7.54 11.27 -28.04
N GLU A 585 -7.37 11.34 -29.37
CA GLU A 585 -8.48 11.33 -30.31
C GLU A 585 -9.08 9.91 -30.47
N GLY A 586 -10.41 9.84 -30.45
CA GLY A 586 -11.17 8.62 -30.72
C GLY A 586 -12.09 8.81 -31.91
N LEU A 587 -12.07 7.89 -32.87
CA LEU A 587 -12.93 7.91 -34.07
C LEU A 587 -13.60 6.55 -34.28
N VAL A 588 -14.87 6.58 -34.67
CA VAL A 588 -15.54 5.43 -35.28
C VAL A 588 -15.78 5.73 -36.76
N LEU A 589 -15.14 4.97 -37.63
CA LEU A 589 -15.23 5.09 -39.07
C LEU A 589 -16.08 3.95 -39.64
N GLN A 590 -16.75 4.20 -40.75
CA GLN A 590 -17.53 3.20 -41.48
C GLN A 590 -17.14 3.20 -42.96
N SER A 591 -16.82 2.03 -43.51
CA SER A 591 -16.59 1.84 -44.94
C SER A 591 -17.90 1.88 -45.75
N GLY A 592 -17.81 2.02 -47.07
CA GLY A 592 -18.98 1.89 -47.95
C GLY A 592 -19.67 0.52 -47.82
N ALA A 593 -20.96 0.44 -48.19
CA ALA A 593 -21.71 -0.82 -48.22
C ALA A 593 -21.61 -1.50 -49.60
N ASN A 594 -21.53 -2.83 -49.62
CA ASN A 594 -21.64 -3.62 -50.85
C ASN A 594 -23.04 -3.48 -51.47
N HIS A 595 -23.24 -2.57 -52.43
CA HIS A 595 -24.43 -2.59 -53.27
C HIS A 595 -24.29 -3.69 -54.33
N CYS A 596 -24.72 -4.91 -54.02
CA CYS A 596 -25.03 -5.91 -55.06
C CYS A 596 -26.42 -5.62 -55.64
N ARG A 597 -26.57 -4.50 -56.36
CA ARG A 597 -27.76 -4.18 -57.17
C ARG A 597 -27.34 -3.96 -58.62
N SER A 598 -26.78 -4.98 -59.28
CA SER A 598 -26.55 -4.90 -60.74
C SER A 598 -26.53 -6.23 -61.49
N VAL A 599 -26.81 -7.39 -60.86
CA VAL A 599 -26.79 -8.69 -61.58
C VAL A 599 -28.17 -9.35 -61.67
N PHE A 600 -29.12 -9.01 -60.79
CA PHE A 600 -30.46 -9.62 -60.81
C PHE A 600 -31.38 -9.10 -61.93
N VAL A 601 -31.14 -7.90 -62.49
CA VAL A 601 -31.95 -7.34 -63.59
C VAL A 601 -31.43 -7.78 -64.98
N LEU A 602 -30.12 -8.03 -65.11
CA LEU A 602 -29.52 -8.52 -66.37
C LEU A 602 -29.70 -10.02 -66.58
N VAL A 603 -29.80 -10.82 -65.50
CA VAL A 603 -30.10 -12.26 -65.60
C VAL A 603 -31.57 -12.53 -65.95
N ILE A 604 -32.50 -11.66 -65.51
CA ILE A 604 -33.93 -11.78 -65.89
C ILE A 604 -34.15 -11.35 -67.36
N LEU A 605 -33.43 -10.33 -67.86
CA LEU A 605 -33.49 -9.92 -69.27
C LEU A 605 -32.76 -10.88 -70.22
N ALA A 606 -31.70 -11.56 -69.78
CA ALA A 606 -31.02 -12.58 -70.58
C ALA A 606 -31.80 -13.92 -70.62
N LEU A 607 -32.51 -14.29 -69.55
CA LEU A 607 -33.35 -15.49 -69.53
C LEU A 607 -34.64 -15.34 -70.37
N ALA A 608 -35.18 -14.12 -70.53
CA ALA A 608 -36.33 -13.85 -71.39
C ALA A 608 -36.02 -13.88 -72.90
N VAL A 609 -34.75 -13.73 -73.30
CA VAL A 609 -34.31 -13.81 -74.72
C VAL A 609 -33.79 -15.20 -75.09
N ILE A 610 -33.32 -15.98 -74.11
CA ILE A 610 -32.80 -17.35 -74.31
C ILE A 610 -33.90 -18.41 -74.19
N TYR A 611 -34.92 -18.18 -73.37
CA TYR A 611 -36.14 -19.00 -73.32
C TYR A 611 -37.29 -18.18 -73.89
N GLY A 612 -37.54 -18.30 -75.19
CA GLY A 612 -38.63 -17.60 -75.86
C GLY A 612 -39.96 -17.77 -75.12
N TRP A 613 -40.39 -16.69 -74.45
CA TRP A 613 -41.73 -16.53 -73.91
C TRP A 613 -42.34 -15.29 -74.58
N HIS A 614 -43.47 -15.51 -75.24
CA HIS A 614 -44.51 -14.50 -75.32
C HIS A 614 -45.06 -14.19 -73.94
#